data_AF-A0A258YJ73-F1
#
_entry.id   AF-A0A258YJ73-F1
#
_cell.length_a   1.000
_cell.length_b   1.000
_cell.length_c   1.000
_cell.angle_alpha   90.00
_cell.angle_beta   90.00
_cell.angle_gamma   90.00
#
_symmetry.space_group_name_H-M   'P 1'
#
loop_
_entity.id
_entity.type
_entity.pdbx_description
1 polymer ?
#
loop_
_entity_poly.entity_id
_entity_poly.type
_entity_poly.pdbx_seq_one_letter_code
_entity_poly.pdbx_strand_id
1 'polypeptide(L)'
;MKNILALWVLMAISFKISAQDSLLQAGDLAIISFQADNNDQFVFVNLVTVYPGTKIQFSEKGWNGSLATPAFASSSEAIHAWTSPNHALLPGSFIRVDFNSSGASPVANLGTVQSTGNSGFAASGDQLIAFQ
;
A
#
# COMPACT_ATOMS: atom_id res chain seq x y z
N MET A 1 28.22 -38.32 -17.58
CA MET A 1 27.40 -38.47 -16.35
C MET A 1 27.82 -37.49 -15.24
N LYS A 2 29.11 -37.33 -14.93
CA LYS A 2 29.61 -36.37 -13.92
C LYS A 2 29.15 -34.93 -14.15
N ASN A 3 29.16 -34.47 -15.41
CA ASN A 3 28.77 -33.10 -15.78
C ASN A 3 27.24 -32.89 -15.77
N ILE A 4 26.46 -33.96 -15.92
CA ILE A 4 24.99 -33.91 -15.85
C ILE A 4 24.57 -33.84 -14.39
N LEU A 5 25.21 -34.57 -13.47
CA LEU A 5 24.95 -34.48 -12.03
C LEU A 5 25.15 -33.05 -11.49
N ALA A 6 26.18 -32.34 -11.95
CA ALA A 6 26.43 -30.96 -11.54
C ALA A 6 25.29 -30.00 -11.95
N LEU A 7 24.69 -30.23 -13.12
CA LEU A 7 23.57 -29.41 -13.63
C LEU A 7 22.29 -29.60 -12.79
N TRP A 8 22.02 -30.83 -12.34
CA TRP A 8 20.89 -31.14 -11.44
C TRP A 8 21.10 -30.57 -10.03
N VAL A 9 22.34 -30.54 -9.53
CA VAL A 9 22.68 -29.92 -8.24
C VAL A 9 22.53 -28.40 -8.31
N LEU A 10 22.92 -27.75 -9.41
CA LEU A 10 22.69 -26.30 -9.61
C LEU A 10 21.19 -25.95 -9.71
N MET A 11 20.36 -26.81 -10.33
CA MET A 11 18.92 -26.59 -10.46
C MET A 11 18.16 -26.82 -9.15
N ALA A 12 18.66 -27.72 -8.29
CA ALA A 12 18.14 -27.95 -6.93
C ALA A 12 18.45 -26.80 -5.96
N ILE A 13 19.42 -25.94 -6.28
CA ILE A 13 19.73 -24.69 -5.54
C ILE A 13 18.97 -23.51 -6.17
N SER A 14 17.75 -23.74 -6.66
CA SER A 14 16.84 -22.64 -7.01
C SER A 14 16.49 -21.91 -5.70
N PHE A 15 17.32 -20.93 -5.33
CA PHE A 15 17.01 -19.97 -4.29
C PHE A 15 15.63 -19.40 -4.62
N LYS A 16 14.68 -19.59 -3.71
CA LYS A 16 13.52 -18.72 -3.64
C LYS A 16 14.10 -17.34 -3.36
N ILE A 17 14.31 -16.53 -4.39
CA ILE A 17 14.42 -15.09 -4.21
C ILE A 17 13.02 -14.68 -3.75
N SER A 18 12.77 -14.75 -2.44
CA SER A 18 11.67 -14.00 -1.85
C SER A 18 11.97 -12.55 -2.18
N ALA A 19 11.03 -11.90 -2.87
CA ALA A 19 11.04 -10.44 -2.94
C ALA A 19 11.18 -9.94 -1.50
N GLN A 20 12.26 -9.23 -1.22
CA GLN A 20 12.43 -8.61 0.08
C GLN A 20 11.43 -7.46 0.12
N ASP A 21 10.30 -7.65 0.78
CA ASP A 21 9.47 -6.53 1.14
C ASP A 21 10.24 -5.64 2.11
N SER A 22 10.02 -4.33 1.98
CA SER A 22 10.64 -3.36 2.87
C SER A 22 9.85 -3.38 4.18
N LEU A 23 10.53 -3.61 5.29
CA LEU A 23 9.97 -3.30 6.61
C LEU A 23 10.12 -1.80 6.84
N LEU A 24 9.03 -1.06 6.69
CA LEU A 24 9.03 0.40 6.82
C LEU A 24 8.91 0.81 8.29
N GLN A 25 9.63 1.88 8.65
CA GLN A 25 9.54 2.51 9.96
C GLN A 25 8.74 3.83 9.88
N ALA A 26 8.29 4.30 11.03
CA ALA A 26 7.69 5.63 11.11
C ALA A 26 8.70 6.68 10.63
N GLY A 27 8.31 7.47 9.63
CA GLY A 27 9.19 8.44 8.97
C GLY A 27 9.74 8.01 7.60
N ASP A 28 9.49 6.77 7.17
CA ASP A 28 9.95 6.27 5.86
C ASP A 28 8.99 6.62 4.70
N LEU A 29 7.83 7.19 5.02
CA LEU A 29 6.80 7.59 4.07
C LEU A 29 6.14 8.88 4.56
N ALA A 30 5.79 9.75 3.63
CA ALA A 30 4.99 10.95 3.91
C ALA A 30 3.76 11.00 2.99
N ILE A 31 2.59 11.28 3.56
CA ILE A 31 1.39 11.64 2.80
C ILE A 31 1.50 13.11 2.46
N ILE A 32 1.39 13.45 1.17
CA ILE A 32 1.63 14.81 0.64
C ILE A 32 0.40 15.43 -0.03
N SER A 33 -0.65 14.65 -0.27
CA SER A 33 -1.91 15.15 -0.81
C SER A 33 -3.06 14.23 -0.40
N PHE A 34 -4.23 14.82 -0.15
CA PHE A 34 -5.47 14.12 0.16
C PHE A 34 -6.67 14.93 -0.38
N GLN A 35 -7.61 14.26 -1.02
CA GLN A 35 -8.86 14.82 -1.51
C GLN A 35 -9.96 13.77 -1.36
N ALA A 36 -11.06 14.18 -0.74
CA ALA A 36 -12.25 13.37 -0.47
C ALA A 36 -13.49 13.96 -1.15
N ASP A 37 -13.29 14.50 -2.35
CA ASP A 37 -14.34 15.01 -3.23
C ASP A 37 -14.27 14.27 -4.58
N ASN A 38 -15.24 14.49 -5.48
CA ASN A 38 -15.22 13.81 -6.79
C ASN A 38 -14.05 14.32 -7.67
N ASN A 39 -12.93 13.60 -7.81
CA ASN A 39 -12.69 12.17 -7.58
C ASN A 39 -11.68 11.92 -6.42
N ASP A 40 -11.97 10.99 -5.51
CA ASP A 40 -11.14 10.82 -4.32
C ASP A 40 -9.71 10.41 -4.71
N GLN A 41 -8.73 11.00 -4.03
CA GLN A 41 -7.32 10.71 -4.26
C GLN A 41 -6.48 10.95 -3.02
N PHE A 42 -5.37 10.22 -2.96
CA PHE A 42 -4.26 10.60 -2.10
C PHE A 42 -2.92 10.37 -2.78
N VAL A 43 -1.91 11.08 -2.29
CA VAL A 43 -0.53 10.93 -2.76
C VAL A 43 0.38 10.74 -1.56
N PHE A 44 1.25 9.75 -1.65
CA PHE A 44 2.35 9.58 -0.71
C PHE A 44 3.69 9.54 -1.45
N VAL A 45 4.75 9.86 -0.73
CA VAL A 45 6.14 9.78 -1.19
C VAL A 45 6.93 8.88 -0.26
N ASN A 46 7.76 8.01 -0.81
CA ASN A 46 8.71 7.24 -0.03
C ASN A 46 9.94 8.09 0.30
N LEU A 47 10.37 8.06 1.56
CA LEU A 47 11.56 8.75 2.06
C LEU A 47 12.78 7.82 2.14
N VAL A 48 12.55 6.52 1.94
CA VAL A 48 13.57 5.47 1.81
C VAL A 48 13.34 4.65 0.53
N THR A 49 14.30 3.84 0.13
CA THR A 49 14.12 2.89 -0.97
C THR A 49 13.05 1.85 -0.61
N VAL A 50 12.05 1.70 -1.46
CA VAL A 50 11.02 0.65 -1.36
C VAL A 50 11.34 -0.46 -2.34
N TYR A 51 11.61 -1.66 -1.85
CA TYR A 51 11.91 -2.83 -2.66
C TYR A 51 10.67 -3.48 -3.26
N PRO A 52 10.81 -4.25 -4.37
CA PRO A 52 9.70 -4.91 -5.04
C PRO A 52 8.84 -5.76 -4.11
N GLY A 53 7.52 -5.74 -4.31
CA GLY A 53 6.58 -6.55 -3.53
C GLY A 53 6.29 -6.04 -2.11
N THR A 54 6.92 -4.93 -1.67
CA THR A 54 6.54 -4.23 -0.43
C THR A 54 5.06 -3.89 -0.44
N LYS A 55 4.37 -4.18 0.67
CA LYS A 55 2.96 -3.84 0.89
C LYS A 55 2.84 -2.74 1.93
N ILE A 56 1.96 -1.78 1.64
CA ILE A 56 1.58 -0.69 2.55
C ILE A 56 0.06 -0.64 2.56
N GLN A 57 -0.54 -0.60 3.74
CA GLN A 57 -1.97 -0.52 3.92
C GLN A 57 -2.37 0.90 4.30
N PHE A 58 -3.51 1.34 3.77
CA PHE A 58 -4.11 2.62 4.08
C PHE A 58 -5.52 2.38 4.58
N SER A 59 -5.87 2.99 5.70
CA SER A 59 -7.23 3.00 6.22
C SER A 59 -7.95 4.25 5.76
N GLU A 60 -9.26 4.12 5.50
CA GLU A 60 -10.19 5.26 5.42
C GLU A 60 -11.05 5.40 6.68
N LYS A 61 -10.71 4.67 7.77
CA LYS A 61 -11.57 4.57 8.95
C LYS A 61 -11.82 5.93 9.59
N GLY A 62 -13.09 6.28 9.73
CA GLY A 62 -13.48 7.47 10.48
C GLY A 62 -13.10 7.37 11.96
N TRP A 63 -12.92 8.51 12.64
CA TRP A 63 -12.76 8.54 14.09
C TRP A 63 -14.07 8.89 14.79
N ASN A 64 -14.46 8.12 15.80
CA ASN A 64 -15.76 8.30 16.46
C ASN A 64 -15.87 9.55 17.35
N GLY A 65 -14.75 10.24 17.62
CA GLY A 65 -14.71 11.47 18.43
C GLY A 65 -15.10 11.31 19.90
N SER A 66 -15.35 10.07 20.38
CA SER A 66 -15.79 9.81 21.75
C SER A 66 -14.64 9.98 22.74
N LEU A 67 -14.82 10.83 23.76
CA LEU A 67 -13.85 10.96 24.85
C LEU A 67 -13.89 9.78 25.83
N ALA A 68 -15.05 9.13 25.97
CA ALA A 68 -15.23 8.01 26.89
C ALA A 68 -14.81 6.67 26.29
N THR A 69 -14.98 6.52 24.98
CA THR A 69 -14.72 5.28 24.22
C THR A 69 -14.06 5.59 22.87
N PRO A 70 -12.86 6.19 22.88
CA PRO A 70 -12.16 6.61 21.68
C PRO A 70 -11.86 5.40 20.80
N ALA A 71 -12.40 5.37 19.58
CA ALA A 71 -12.19 4.28 18.64
C ALA A 71 -12.36 4.73 17.17
N PHE A 72 -11.70 4.01 16.27
CA PHE A 72 -12.07 4.05 14.86
C PHE A 72 -13.52 3.58 14.69
N ALA A 73 -14.25 4.21 13.77
CA ALA A 73 -15.62 3.89 13.45
C ALA A 73 -15.74 2.40 13.07
N SER A 74 -16.77 1.74 13.59
CA SER A 74 -17.01 0.32 13.35
C SER A 74 -17.68 0.05 12.00
N SER A 75 -17.74 1.04 11.12
CA SER A 75 -18.32 0.95 9.76
C SER A 75 -17.55 -0.08 8.92
N SER A 76 -18.18 -0.58 7.86
CA SER A 76 -17.58 -1.53 6.90
C SER A 76 -16.61 -0.86 5.90
N GLU A 77 -16.02 0.28 6.27
CA GLU A 77 -15.03 1.04 5.49
C GLU A 77 -13.81 0.20 5.13
N ALA A 78 -13.22 0.49 3.98
CA ALA A 78 -12.17 -0.29 3.36
C ALA A 78 -10.77 -0.08 3.95
N ILE A 79 -9.94 -1.09 3.74
CA ILE A 79 -8.49 -0.99 3.81
C ILE A 79 -7.98 -1.07 2.37
N HIS A 80 -7.13 -0.13 1.97
CA HIS A 80 -6.47 -0.11 0.66
C HIS A 80 -5.05 -0.66 0.81
N ALA A 81 -4.81 -1.86 0.32
CA ALA A 81 -3.50 -2.47 0.28
C ALA A 81 -2.80 -2.09 -1.03
N TRP A 82 -1.81 -1.21 -0.95
CA TRP A 82 -0.91 -0.91 -2.06
C TRP A 82 0.27 -1.90 -2.07
N THR A 83 0.61 -2.41 -3.25
CA THR A 83 1.79 -3.27 -3.48
C THR A 83 2.71 -2.60 -4.49
N SER A 84 3.98 -2.44 -4.11
CA SER A 84 5.02 -1.88 -4.98
C SER A 84 5.25 -2.69 -6.27
N PRO A 85 5.74 -2.06 -7.35
CA PRO A 85 5.97 -2.74 -8.63
C PRO A 85 7.13 -3.74 -8.55
N ASN A 86 7.44 -4.40 -9.68
CA ASN A 86 8.50 -5.40 -9.79
C ASN A 86 9.93 -4.81 -9.87
N HIS A 87 10.13 -3.59 -9.40
CA HIS A 87 11.42 -2.89 -9.33
C HIS A 87 11.44 -1.96 -8.11
N ALA A 88 12.64 -1.62 -7.64
CA ALA A 88 12.80 -0.75 -6.48
C ALA A 88 12.37 0.70 -6.81
N LEU A 89 11.67 1.34 -5.88
CA LEU A 89 11.35 2.75 -5.92
C LEU A 89 12.36 3.51 -5.04
N LEU A 90 13.06 4.47 -5.62
CA LEU A 90 14.05 5.30 -4.89
C LEU A 90 13.34 6.37 -4.05
N PRO A 91 13.96 6.90 -2.98
CA PRO A 91 13.41 8.02 -2.23
C PRO A 91 12.96 9.16 -3.14
N GLY A 92 11.81 9.76 -2.82
CA GLY A 92 11.19 10.82 -3.63
C GLY A 92 10.24 10.31 -4.72
N SER A 93 10.05 9.00 -4.87
CA SER A 93 9.03 8.47 -5.78
C SER A 93 7.64 8.80 -5.22
N PHE A 94 6.82 9.51 -5.99
CA PHE A 94 5.44 9.81 -5.60
C PHE A 94 4.50 8.74 -6.14
N ILE A 95 3.66 8.22 -5.25
CA ILE A 95 2.61 7.27 -5.57
C ILE A 95 1.28 8.00 -5.37
N ARG A 96 0.54 8.15 -6.45
CA ARG A 96 -0.82 8.67 -6.47
C ARG A 96 -1.78 7.50 -6.56
N VAL A 97 -2.75 7.46 -5.66
CA VAL A 97 -3.87 6.52 -5.67
C VAL A 97 -5.13 7.29 -5.99
N ASP A 98 -5.78 6.94 -7.09
CA ASP A 98 -7.04 7.51 -7.56
C ASP A 98 -8.16 6.49 -7.42
N PHE A 99 -9.27 6.87 -6.78
CA PHE A 99 -10.47 6.06 -6.65
C PHE A 99 -11.47 6.53 -7.67
N ASN A 100 -11.98 5.70 -8.59
CA ASN A 100 -12.98 6.17 -9.56
C ASN A 100 -14.21 6.84 -8.89
N SER A 101 -15.09 7.49 -9.67
CA SER A 101 -16.24 8.24 -9.12
C SER A 101 -17.27 7.37 -8.39
N SER A 102 -17.10 6.05 -8.39
CA SER A 102 -17.89 5.11 -7.59
C SER A 102 -17.14 4.60 -6.35
N GLY A 103 -15.94 5.10 -6.10
CA GLY A 103 -15.01 4.72 -5.04
C GLY A 103 -14.41 3.31 -5.18
N ALA A 104 -15.09 2.39 -5.87
CA ALA A 104 -14.86 0.94 -5.78
C ALA A 104 -13.63 0.36 -6.50
N SER A 105 -12.81 1.14 -7.19
CA SER A 105 -11.65 0.59 -7.94
C SER A 105 -10.47 1.55 -7.93
N PRO A 106 -9.65 1.54 -6.87
CA PRO A 106 -8.47 2.36 -6.82
C PRO A 106 -7.42 1.91 -7.84
N VAL A 107 -6.75 2.88 -8.46
CA VAL A 107 -5.62 2.67 -9.34
C VAL A 107 -4.44 3.50 -8.83
N ALA A 108 -3.25 2.93 -8.85
CA ALA A 108 -2.02 3.66 -8.56
C ALA A 108 -1.24 3.95 -9.85
N ASN A 109 -0.57 5.11 -9.91
CA ASN A 109 0.37 5.41 -10.99
C ASN A 109 1.58 4.45 -11.00
N LEU A 110 1.97 3.94 -9.83
CA LEU A 110 3.03 2.96 -9.63
C LEU A 110 2.55 1.87 -8.67
N GLY A 111 2.76 0.60 -9.03
CA GLY A 111 2.28 -0.53 -8.22
C GLY A 111 0.81 -0.85 -8.46
N THR A 112 0.19 -1.59 -7.53
CA THR A 112 -1.21 -1.99 -7.59
C THR A 112 -1.90 -1.73 -6.25
N VAL A 113 -3.22 -1.48 -6.28
CA VAL A 113 -4.01 -1.28 -5.06
C VAL A 113 -5.17 -2.29 -5.06
N GLN A 114 -5.44 -2.85 -3.89
CA GLN A 114 -6.60 -3.70 -3.63
C GLN A 114 -7.33 -3.21 -2.39
N SER A 115 -8.65 -3.05 -2.49
CA SER A 115 -9.47 -2.63 -1.36
C SER A 115 -10.29 -3.75 -0.78
N THR A 116 -10.48 -3.76 0.54
CA THR A 116 -11.43 -4.64 1.22
C THR A 116 -12.79 -3.94 1.39
N GLY A 117 -13.72 -4.11 0.46
CA GLY A 117 -15.09 -3.58 0.58
C GLY A 117 -15.34 -2.29 -0.22
N ASN A 118 -16.41 -1.57 0.15
CA ASN A 118 -16.72 -0.27 -0.45
C ASN A 118 -15.62 0.70 -0.09
N SER A 119 -15.05 1.34 -1.10
CA SER A 119 -13.94 2.28 -0.98
C SER A 119 -14.43 3.69 -1.31
N GLY A 120 -13.77 4.70 -0.78
CA GLY A 120 -14.06 6.11 -1.04
C GLY A 120 -14.03 6.90 0.25
N PHE A 121 -13.43 8.08 0.20
CA PHE A 121 -13.27 8.94 1.38
C PHE A 121 -14.46 9.87 1.52
N ALA A 122 -15.04 9.92 2.71
CA ALA A 122 -15.97 10.96 3.09
C ALA A 122 -15.23 12.26 3.40
N ALA A 123 -15.76 13.38 2.89
CA ALA A 123 -15.27 14.73 3.23
C ALA A 123 -15.39 15.08 4.73
N SER A 124 -16.07 14.27 5.53
CA SER A 124 -16.25 14.47 6.97
C SER A 124 -16.12 13.16 7.73
N GLY A 125 -15.07 13.06 8.56
CA GLY A 125 -14.89 12.00 9.54
C GLY A 125 -13.77 11.03 9.21
N ASP A 126 -13.56 10.73 7.93
CA ASP A 126 -12.56 9.77 7.47
C ASP A 126 -11.14 10.25 7.70
N GLN A 127 -10.26 9.30 7.96
CA GLN A 127 -8.85 9.54 8.20
C GLN A 127 -8.02 8.69 7.24
N LEU A 128 -6.95 9.26 6.69
CA LEU A 128 -5.95 8.52 5.93
C LEU A 128 -4.78 8.16 6.83
N ILE A 129 -4.66 6.88 7.17
CA ILE A 129 -3.57 6.37 8.03
C ILE A 129 -2.86 5.24 7.29
N ALA A 130 -1.53 5.37 7.19
CA ALA A 130 -0.65 4.34 6.62
C ALA A 130 -0.13 3.40 7.70
N PHE A 131 -0.11 2.10 7.41
CA PHE A 131 0.42 1.05 8.29
C PHE A 131 0.92 -0.16 7.48
N GLN A 132 1.67 -1.05 8.13
CA GLN A 132 2.20 -2.28 7.56
C GLN A 132 1.97 -3.45 8.52
#